data_AF-A0A2G3J7P0-F1
#
_entry.id   AF-A0A2G3J7P0-F1
#
_cell.length_a   1.000
_cell.length_b   1.000
_cell.length_c   1.000
_cell.angle_alpha   90.00
_cell.angle_beta   90.00
_cell.angle_gamma   90.00
#
_symmetry.space_group_name_H-M   'P 1'
#
loop_
_entity.id
_entity.type
_entity.pdbx_description
1 polymer ?
#
loop_
_entity_poly.entity_id
_entity_poly.type
_entity_poly.pdbx_seq_one_letter_code
_entity_poly.pdbx_strand_id
1 'polypeptide(L)'
;MFALPFMTIHQGQGTVWETMDLLLPATASLLGWFEQQGFLSATYKIKDILQIDSHFATVNLVWSVTRLESDPWQYGTCYHLKRDADDWKIYGVVQFDAVPEIEEGIDAALRHKNTSPGL
;
A
#
# COMPACT_ATOMS: atom_id res chain seq x y z
N MET A 1 14.42 -5.56 -1.38
CA MET A 1 15.35 -5.30 -0.25
C MET A 1 15.34 -3.82 0.09
N PHE A 2 15.46 -3.43 1.36
CA PHE A 2 15.47 -2.03 1.78
C PHE A 2 16.80 -1.34 1.47
N ALA A 3 16.74 -0.04 1.22
CA ALA A 3 17.87 0.84 1.08
C ALA A 3 17.98 1.71 2.33
N LEU A 4 19.17 1.77 2.93
CA LEU A 4 19.43 2.65 4.07
C LEU A 4 19.94 4.04 3.62
N PRO A 5 19.66 5.10 4.40
CA PRO A 5 18.65 5.12 5.45
C PRO A 5 17.24 4.88 4.86
N PHE A 6 16.40 4.15 5.61
CA PHE A 6 15.03 3.83 5.20
C PHE A 6 14.04 4.66 6.01
N MET A 7 13.01 5.22 5.39
CA MET A 7 12.00 6.03 6.07
C MET A 7 10.62 5.38 6.02
N THR A 8 9.91 5.38 7.14
CA THR A 8 8.49 5.02 7.22
C THR A 8 7.69 6.23 7.67
N ILE A 9 6.62 6.57 6.96
CA ILE A 9 5.64 7.57 7.40
C ILE A 9 4.29 6.87 7.57
N HIS A 10 3.77 6.86 8.78
CA HIS A 10 2.49 6.26 9.14
C HIS A 10 1.70 7.23 10.01
N GLN A 11 0.45 7.55 9.62
CA GLN A 11 -0.42 8.50 10.34
C GLN A 11 0.27 9.85 10.61
N GLY A 12 1.05 10.35 9.63
CA GLY A 12 1.79 11.60 9.75
C GLY A 12 3.04 11.56 10.64
N GLN A 13 3.35 10.41 11.25
CA GLN A 13 4.57 10.21 12.04
C GLN A 13 5.65 9.56 11.18
N GLY A 14 6.81 10.21 11.10
CA GLY A 14 7.97 9.72 10.37
C GLY A 14 8.98 9.04 11.31
N THR A 15 9.45 7.86 10.92
CA THR A 15 10.57 7.16 11.56
C THR A 15 11.66 6.92 10.52
N VAL A 16 12.90 7.23 10.89
CA VAL A 16 14.08 6.95 10.06
C VAL A 16 14.83 5.78 10.66
N TRP A 17 15.16 4.81 9.82
CA TRP A 17 15.90 3.61 10.14
C TRP A 17 17.28 3.71 9.51
N GLU A 18 18.31 3.86 10.35
CA GLU A 18 19.68 4.05 9.87
C GLU A 18 20.43 2.74 9.64
N THR A 19 20.01 1.66 10.30
CA THR A 19 20.67 0.34 10.24
C THR A 19 19.66 -0.79 10.08
N MET A 20 20.13 -1.90 9.47
CA MET A 20 19.31 -3.11 9.33
C MET A 20 19.02 -3.78 10.68
N ASP A 21 19.93 -3.65 11.65
CA ASP A 21 19.77 -4.24 12.99
C ASP A 21 18.59 -3.62 13.77
N LEU A 22 18.18 -2.40 13.42
CA LEU A 22 16.97 -1.77 13.94
C LEU A 22 15.73 -2.09 13.10
N LEU A 23 15.88 -2.07 11.77
CA LEU A 23 14.77 -2.25 10.83
C LEU A 23 14.22 -3.68 10.83
N LEU A 24 15.10 -4.70 10.89
CA LEU A 24 14.68 -6.10 10.81
C LEU A 24 13.81 -6.53 12.00
N PRO A 25 14.20 -6.27 13.27
CA PRO A 25 13.34 -6.59 14.41
C PRO A 25 12.00 -5.85 14.35
N ALA A 26 12.01 -4.55 13.99
CA ALA A 26 10.78 -3.78 13.87
C ALA A 26 9.83 -4.33 12.80
N THR A 27 10.38 -4.73 11.65
CA THR A 27 9.59 -5.38 10.58
C THR A 27 9.02 -6.71 11.05
N ALA A 28 9.81 -7.53 11.74
CA ALA A 28 9.34 -8.81 12.29
C ALA A 28 8.23 -8.60 13.33
N SER A 29 8.38 -7.63 14.23
CA SER A 29 7.35 -7.26 15.21
C SER A 29 6.06 -6.77 14.54
N LEU A 30 6.16 -5.99 13.46
CA LEU A 30 5.01 -5.53 12.68
C LEU A 30 4.26 -6.69 12.03
N LEU A 31 4.99 -7.65 11.44
CA LEU A 31 4.39 -8.86 10.85
C LEU A 31 3.68 -9.71 11.92
N GLY A 32 4.32 -9.90 13.08
CA GLY A 32 3.70 -10.60 14.20
C GLY A 32 2.46 -9.88 14.73
N TRP A 33 2.47 -8.55 14.74
CA TRP A 33 1.29 -7.76 15.10
C TRP A 33 0.14 -7.97 14.09
N PHE A 34 0.41 -7.95 12.78
CA PHE A 34 -0.62 -8.22 11.76
C PHE A 34 -1.27 -9.60 11.93
N GLU A 35 -0.48 -10.63 12.21
CA GLU A 35 -0.98 -11.97 12.50
C GLU A 35 -1.92 -11.97 13.71
N GLN A 36 -1.55 -11.29 14.81
CA GLN A 36 -2.39 -11.14 15.99
C GLN A 36 -3.68 -10.34 15.73
N GLN A 37 -3.68 -9.44 14.74
CA GLN A 37 -4.88 -8.72 14.31
C GLN A 37 -5.77 -9.55 13.36
N GLY A 38 -5.45 -10.83 13.15
CA GLY A 38 -6.23 -11.73 12.30
C GLY A 38 -6.05 -11.47 10.80
N PHE A 39 -4.94 -10.90 10.36
CA PHE A 39 -4.67 -10.71 8.93
C PHE A 39 -4.42 -12.08 8.30
N LEU A 40 -5.23 -12.42 7.29
CA LEU A 40 -5.16 -13.72 6.60
C LEU A 40 -4.37 -13.62 5.30
N SER A 41 -4.60 -12.55 4.55
CA SER A 41 -3.90 -12.30 3.28
C SER A 41 -3.94 -10.81 2.94
N ALA A 42 -2.98 -10.38 2.12
CA ALA A 42 -2.96 -9.05 1.54
C ALA A 42 -2.65 -9.17 0.05
N THR A 43 -3.42 -8.44 -0.76
CA THR A 43 -3.15 -8.25 -2.19
C THR A 43 -2.96 -6.76 -2.47
N TYR A 44 -2.34 -6.42 -3.59
CA TYR A 44 -2.17 -5.04 -4.00
C TYR A 44 -2.47 -4.85 -5.49
N LYS A 45 -2.88 -3.63 -5.83
CA LYS A 45 -2.93 -3.11 -7.20
C LYS A 45 -1.96 -1.94 -7.31
N ILE A 46 -1.19 -1.88 -8.40
CA ILE A 46 -0.40 -0.69 -8.74
C ILE A 46 -1.35 0.35 -9.30
N LYS A 47 -1.45 1.50 -8.62
CA LYS A 47 -2.28 2.62 -9.05
C LYS A 47 -1.55 3.53 -10.03
N ASP A 48 -0.30 3.87 -9.71
CA ASP A 48 0.53 4.74 -10.53
C ASP A 48 2.02 4.50 -10.28
N ILE A 49 2.83 4.80 -11.28
CA ILE A 49 4.29 4.78 -11.22
C ILE A 49 4.80 6.11 -11.77
N LEU A 50 5.47 6.88 -10.92
CA LEU A 50 6.20 8.06 -11.32
C LEU A 50 7.69 7.73 -11.42
N GLN A 51 8.19 7.59 -12.65
CA GLN A 51 9.63 7.55 -12.89
C GLN A 51 10.20 8.96 -12.74
N ILE A 52 11.20 9.14 -11.87
CA ILE A 52 11.88 10.43 -11.67
C ILE A 52 13.07 10.51 -12.63
N ASP A 53 13.95 9.51 -12.60
CA ASP A 53 15.07 9.33 -13.53
C ASP A 53 15.44 7.83 -13.61
N SER A 54 16.60 7.47 -14.18
CA SER A 54 17.03 6.07 -14.27
C SER A 54 17.35 5.39 -12.92
N HIS A 55 17.47 6.17 -11.85
CA HIS A 55 17.86 5.73 -10.51
C HIS A 55 16.76 5.90 -9.47
N PHE A 56 15.72 6.69 -9.74
CA PHE A 56 14.67 7.00 -8.77
C PHE A 56 13.27 6.85 -9.38
N ALA A 57 12.38 6.27 -8.60
CA ALA A 57 10.97 6.14 -8.94
C ALA A 57 10.10 6.17 -7.68
N THR A 58 8.82 6.47 -7.86
CA THR A 58 7.80 6.37 -6.82
C THR A 58 6.66 5.51 -7.32
N VAL A 59 6.18 4.59 -6.49
CA VAL A 59 5.11 3.64 -6.83
C VAL A 59 3.99 3.76 -5.83
N ASN A 60 2.79 4.06 -6.31
CA ASN A 60 1.58 4.12 -5.51
C ASN A 60 0.83 2.78 -5.63
N LEU A 61 0.59 2.13 -4.50
CA LEU A 61 -0.18 0.90 -4.40
C LEU A 61 -1.46 1.13 -3.60
N VAL A 62 -2.50 0.38 -3.96
CA VAL A 62 -3.68 0.18 -3.11
C VAL A 62 -3.65 -1.27 -2.62
N TRP A 63 -3.66 -1.45 -1.31
CA TRP A 63 -3.70 -2.74 -0.65
C TRP A 63 -5.13 -3.14 -0.32
N SER A 64 -5.40 -4.44 -0.39
CA SER A 64 -6.63 -5.06 0.10
C SER A 64 -6.24 -6.19 1.05
N VAL A 65 -6.60 -6.03 2.32
CA VAL A 65 -6.32 -6.99 3.39
C VAL A 65 -7.58 -7.77 3.72
N THR A 66 -7.49 -9.10 3.65
CA THR A 66 -8.48 -10.01 4.20
C THR A 66 -8.18 -10.25 5.67
N ARG A 67 -9.18 -10.05 6.53
CA ARG A 67 -9.07 -10.25 7.97
C ARG A 67 -10.09 -11.28 8.45
N LEU A 68 -9.71 -12.03 9.48
CA LEU A 68 -10.61 -12.96 10.15
C LEU A 68 -11.72 -12.18 10.85
N GLU A 69 -12.98 -12.54 10.57
CA GLU A 69 -14.16 -12.00 11.27
C GLU A 69 -14.28 -10.46 11.25
N SER A 70 -13.65 -9.80 10.28
CA SER A 70 -13.67 -8.34 10.11
C SER A 70 -13.80 -7.97 8.65
N ASP A 71 -14.35 -6.79 8.37
CA ASP A 71 -14.46 -6.29 7.00
C ASP A 71 -13.06 -6.17 6.36
N PRO A 72 -12.96 -6.43 5.04
CA PRO A 72 -11.74 -6.17 4.29
C PRO A 72 -11.25 -4.74 4.51
N TRP A 73 -9.95 -4.58 4.77
CA TRP A 73 -9.36 -3.27 4.96
C TRP A 73 -8.58 -2.86 3.72
N GLN A 74 -8.87 -1.67 3.20
CA GLN A 74 -8.13 -1.07 2.10
C GLN A 74 -7.36 0.15 2.58
N TYR A 75 -6.13 0.29 2.11
CA TYR A 75 -5.29 1.45 2.37
C TYR A 75 -4.28 1.65 1.23
N GLY A 76 -3.74 2.86 1.14
CA GLY A 76 -2.76 3.24 0.13
C GLY A 76 -1.35 3.24 0.70
N THR A 77 -0.38 2.89 -0.13
CA THR A 77 1.03 3.12 0.17
C THR A 77 1.75 3.75 -1.00
N CYS A 78 2.66 4.67 -0.71
CA CYS A 78 3.59 5.24 -1.66
C CYS A 78 4.99 4.73 -1.31
N TYR A 79 5.60 3.98 -2.22
CA TYR A 79 6.97 3.49 -2.07
C TYR A 79 7.92 4.36 -2.87
N HIS A 80 8.94 4.87 -2.21
CA HIS A 80 10.05 5.55 -2.85
C HIS A 80 11.17 4.56 -3.10
N LEU A 81 11.58 4.46 -4.36
CA LEU A 81 12.53 3.50 -4.86
C LEU A 81 13.80 4.18 -5.33
N LYS A 82 14.94 3.59 -4.99
CA LYS A 82 16.24 3.94 -5.56
C LYS A 82 16.87 2.70 -6.19
N ARG A 83 17.49 2.87 -7.35
CA ARG A 83 18.22 1.81 -8.04
C ARG A 83 19.69 1.93 -7.69
N ASP A 84 20.30 0.81 -7.32
CA ASP A 84 21.76 0.69 -7.31
C ASP A 84 22.23 -0.19 -8.47
N ALA A 85 23.50 -0.63 -8.45
CA ALA A 85 24.10 -1.36 -9.56
C ALA A 85 23.31 -2.62 -9.97
N ASP A 86 22.61 -3.25 -9.01
CA ASP A 86 22.07 -4.59 -9.20
C ASP A 86 20.54 -4.62 -9.16
N ASP A 87 19.88 -3.73 -8.41
CA ASP A 87 18.40 -3.79 -8.27
C ASP A 87 17.75 -2.49 -7.78
N TRP A 88 16.43 -2.43 -7.87
CA TRP A 88 15.59 -1.44 -7.20
C TRP A 88 15.41 -1.79 -5.72
N LYS A 89 15.62 -0.79 -4.87
CA LYS A 89 15.49 -0.90 -3.41
C LYS A 89 14.52 0.15 -2.88
N ILE A 90 13.76 -0.21 -1.86
CA ILE A 90 12.82 0.70 -1.21
C ILE A 90 13.59 1.52 -0.17
N TYR A 91 13.60 2.84 -0.29
CA TYR A 91 14.21 3.74 0.71
C TYR A 91 13.17 4.55 1.49
N GLY A 92 11.90 4.52 1.08
CA GLY A 92 10.83 5.17 1.82
C GLY A 92 9.48 4.49 1.59
N VAL A 93 8.62 4.47 2.61
CA VAL A 93 7.21 4.12 2.48
C VAL A 93 6.34 5.12 3.24
N VAL A 94 5.27 5.57 2.60
CA VAL A 94 4.22 6.38 3.22
C VAL A 94 2.92 5.61 3.16
N GLN A 95 2.26 5.41 4.30
CA GLN A 95 0.89 4.89 4.33
C GLN A 95 -0.10 6.05 4.40
N PHE A 96 -1.18 5.97 3.62
CA PHE A 96 -2.28 6.92 3.62
C PHE A 96 -3.60 6.18 3.44
N ASP A 97 -4.71 6.82 3.84
CA ASP A 97 -6.03 6.25 3.61
C ASP A 97 -6.29 6.19 2.11
N ALA A 98 -6.55 4.99 1.60
CA ALA A 98 -7.07 4.86 0.25
C ALA A 98 -8.56 5.22 0.28
N VAL A 99 -8.98 6.10 -0.61
CA VAL A 99 -10.40 6.16 -0.98
C VAL A 99 -10.69 4.82 -1.66
N PRO A 100 -11.65 4.02 -1.17
CA PRO A 100 -12.04 2.79 -1.85
C PRO A 100 -12.38 3.15 -3.28
N GLU A 101 -11.72 2.51 -4.25
CA GLU A 101 -12.29 2.46 -5.59
C GLU A 101 -13.54 1.62 -5.42
N ILE A 102 -14.70 2.28 -5.29
CA ILE A 102 -15.98 1.63 -5.51
C ILE A 102 -15.82 1.07 -6.92
N GLU A 103 -15.68 -0.25 -7.06
CA GLU A 103 -15.86 -0.90 -8.35
C GLU A 103 -17.28 -0.56 -8.78
N GLU A 104 -17.43 0.48 -9.59
CA GLU A 104 -18.66 0.88 -10.26
C GLU A 104 -19.01 -0.17 -11.32
N GLY A 105 -19.29 -1.40 -10.86
CA GLY A 105 -19.69 -2.51 -11.73
C GLY A 105 -21.15 -2.91 -11.49
N ILE A 106 -21.61 -2.86 -10.23
CA ILE A 106 -22.95 -3.38 -9.87
C ILE A 106 -23.92 -2.23 -9.57
N ASP A 107 -23.50 -1.21 -8.81
CA ASP A 107 -24.39 -0.10 -8.43
C ASP A 107 -24.70 0.87 -9.58
N ALA A 108 -23.75 1.10 -10.49
CA ALA A 108 -23.97 1.90 -11.70
C ALA A 108 -24.96 1.23 -12.66
N ALA A 109 -24.91 -0.10 -12.78
CA ALA A 109 -25.82 -0.89 -13.61
C ALA A 109 -27.26 -0.88 -13.06
N LEU A 110 -27.42 -0.86 -11.73
CA LEU A 110 -28.73 -0.80 -11.09
C LEU A 110 -29.40 0.59 -11.20
N ARG A 111 -28.62 1.68 -11.23
CA ARG A 111 -29.17 3.04 -11.44
C ARG A 111 -29.67 3.28 -12.87
N HIS A 112 -29.06 2.66 -13.88
CA HIS A 112 -29.52 2.76 -15.28
C HIS A 112 -30.81 1.96 -15.56
N LYS A 113 -31.09 0.88 -14.82
CA LYS A 113 -32.35 0.12 -15.00
C LYS A 113 -33.58 0.81 -14.42
N ASN A 114 -33.42 1.70 -13.45
CA ASN A 114 -34.53 2.38 -12.78
C ASN A 114 -34.82 3.79 -13.33
N THR A 115 -34.12 4.23 -14.38
CA THR A 115 -34.27 5.57 -14.97
C THR A 115 -34.70 5.57 -16.44
N SER A 116 -35.06 4.43 -17.01
CA SER A 116 -35.78 4.39 -18.29
C SER A 116 -37.29 4.44 -18.04
N PRO A 117 -37.97 5.60 -18.18
CA PRO A 117 -39.39 5.59 -18.45
C PRO A 117 -39.57 4.94 -19.82
N GLY A 118 -40.33 3.85 -19.87
CA GLY A 118 -40.69 3.22 -21.12
C GLY A 118 -41.37 4.23 -22.04
N LEU A 119 -40.88 4.29 -23.27
CA LEU A 119 -41.57 4.76 -24.47
C LEU A 119 -40.90 4.09 -25.67
#